data_AF-S3C5L7-F1
#
_entry.id   AF-S3C5L7-F1
#
_cell.length_a   1.000
_cell.length_b   1.000
_cell.length_c   1.000
_cell.angle_alpha   90.00
_cell.angle_beta   90.00
_cell.angle_gamma   90.00
#
_symmetry.space_group_name_H-M   'P 1'
#
loop_
_entity.id
_entity.type
_entity.pdbx_description
1 polymer ?
#
loop_
_entity_poly.entity_id
_entity_poly.type
_entity_poly.pdbx_seq_one_letter_code
_entity_poly.pdbx_strand_id
1 'polypeptide(L)'
;MKPACLLTYALAGVLSGLAPLVAAADLVDSDPNNVRAASVYIQGIGSGSSSRVPAPALLAEIRYDVLDPSTAQVVAYEPPEDGDVADDDAGSIESQGEAADGLYRIGLYDPQSKAWLGGTSVAAGSNFAKGYSPQFILTVAGPSYVGVSVRGLAIDAGATRDFGPQALVVVAGKGATPVLNRPVVLNPEGKKAAPEEEKTFLQKYWWAIALALVMVVTTGGGEEK
;
A
#
# COMPACT_ATOMS: atom_id res chain seq x y z
N MET A 1 40.13 -48.48 -44.80
CA MET A 1 40.09 -47.02 -45.03
C MET A 1 39.21 -46.37 -43.97
N LYS A 2 39.80 -45.57 -43.08
CA LYS A 2 39.15 -44.39 -42.45
C LYS A 2 38.92 -43.34 -43.57
N PRO A 3 37.98 -42.36 -43.48
CA PRO A 3 38.07 -41.31 -42.47
C PRO A 3 36.77 -40.66 -41.96
N ALA A 4 36.99 -39.82 -40.94
CA ALA A 4 36.09 -38.94 -40.21
C ALA A 4 35.54 -37.75 -41.03
N CYS A 5 34.51 -37.07 -40.50
CA CYS A 5 34.22 -35.65 -40.72
C CYS A 5 33.25 -35.16 -39.60
N LEU A 6 33.72 -34.39 -38.61
CA LEU A 6 33.61 -32.92 -38.47
C LEU A 6 32.16 -32.42 -38.21
N LEU A 7 31.82 -32.01 -36.98
CA LEU A 7 31.97 -30.68 -36.36
C LEU A 7 30.83 -29.69 -36.72
N THR A 8 30.23 -29.11 -35.66
CA THR A 8 29.97 -27.66 -35.40
C THR A 8 28.54 -27.10 -35.25
N TYR A 9 28.39 -26.28 -34.18
CA TYR A 9 27.49 -25.14 -33.90
C TYR A 9 25.97 -25.42 -33.67
N ALA A 10 25.21 -24.74 -32.78
CA ALA A 10 25.40 -23.51 -32.00
C ALA A 10 24.44 -23.43 -30.78
N LEU A 11 24.77 -22.50 -29.87
CA LEU A 11 24.02 -21.87 -28.78
C LEU A 11 22.48 -22.04 -28.71
N ALA A 12 22.00 -22.43 -27.53
CA ALA A 12 20.78 -21.91 -26.90
C ALA A 12 21.17 -21.66 -25.43
N GLY A 13 21.06 -20.47 -24.84
CA GLY A 13 20.00 -19.48 -24.96
C GLY A 13 19.47 -19.29 -23.54
N VAL A 14 19.96 -18.25 -22.86
CA VAL A 14 19.64 -17.89 -21.47
C VAL A 14 18.13 -17.72 -21.30
N LEU A 15 17.49 -18.60 -20.51
CA LEU A 15 16.13 -18.35 -20.03
C LEU A 15 16.20 -17.49 -18.77
N SER A 16 16.14 -16.18 -19.00
CA SER A 16 15.86 -15.16 -18.00
C SER A 16 14.51 -15.43 -17.33
N GLY A 17 14.48 -15.18 -16.03
CA GLY A 17 13.35 -15.39 -15.15
C GLY A 17 12.07 -14.67 -15.59
N LEU A 18 10.99 -15.43 -15.59
CA LEU A 18 9.63 -14.92 -15.49
C LEU A 18 9.21 -15.06 -14.03
N ALA A 19 9.34 -13.98 -13.26
CA ALA A 19 8.59 -13.84 -12.04
C ALA A 19 7.10 -13.72 -12.43
N PRO A 20 6.19 -14.53 -11.85
CA PRO A 20 4.77 -14.34 -12.09
C PRO A 20 4.36 -13.01 -11.45
N LEU A 21 3.97 -12.05 -12.30
CA LEU A 21 3.20 -10.89 -11.90
C LEU A 21 1.86 -11.42 -11.37
N VAL A 22 1.73 -11.51 -10.04
CA VAL A 22 0.44 -11.75 -9.39
C VAL A 22 -0.44 -10.57 -9.75
N ALA A 23 -1.39 -10.79 -10.66
CA ALA A 23 -2.48 -9.87 -10.91
C ALA A 23 -3.32 -9.83 -9.62
N ALA A 24 -3.28 -8.71 -8.92
CA ALA A 24 -4.25 -8.44 -7.88
C ALA A 24 -5.63 -8.44 -8.55
N ALA A 25 -6.46 -9.43 -8.23
CA ALA A 25 -7.85 -9.41 -8.62
C ALA A 25 -8.52 -8.29 -7.80
N ASP A 26 -8.57 -7.10 -8.37
CA ASP A 26 -9.32 -6.01 -7.77
C ASP A 26 -10.81 -6.30 -7.97
N LEU A 27 -11.53 -6.46 -6.86
CA LEU A 27 -12.99 -6.34 -6.83
C LEU A 27 -13.34 -4.86 -7.08
N VAL A 28 -13.12 -4.37 -8.31
CA VAL A 28 -13.54 -3.04 -8.71
C VAL A 28 -15.04 -3.10 -8.99
N ASP A 29 -15.84 -2.82 -7.97
CA ASP A 29 -17.24 -2.51 -8.19
C ASP A 29 -17.34 -1.19 -8.97
N SER A 30 -17.94 -1.26 -10.15
CA SER A 30 -18.08 -0.12 -11.07
C SER A 30 -19.39 0.60 -10.78
N ASP A 31 -19.61 1.03 -9.53
CA ASP A 31 -20.80 1.79 -9.18
C ASP A 31 -20.70 3.20 -9.80
N PRO A 32 -21.70 3.67 -10.56
CA PRO A 32 -21.72 5.03 -11.11
C PRO A 32 -21.66 6.13 -10.05
N ASN A 33 -21.93 5.83 -8.78
CA ASN A 33 -21.95 6.80 -7.68
C ASN A 33 -20.62 6.91 -6.92
N ASN A 34 -19.53 6.29 -7.39
CA ASN A 34 -18.24 6.20 -6.69
C ASN A 34 -18.30 5.52 -5.32
N VAL A 35 -19.39 4.80 -5.03
CA VAL A 35 -19.55 4.00 -3.80
C VAL A 35 -18.94 2.63 -4.05
N ARG A 36 -18.19 2.12 -3.07
CA ARG A 36 -17.61 0.77 -3.13
C ARG A 36 -18.00 -0.04 -1.91
N ALA A 37 -18.17 -1.34 -2.13
CA ALA A 37 -18.37 -2.32 -1.08
C ALA A 37 -17.16 -3.27 -1.01
N ALA A 38 -16.64 -3.51 0.18
CA ALA A 38 -15.56 -4.44 0.45
C ALA A 38 -16.06 -5.55 1.39
N SER A 39 -16.06 -6.79 0.90
CA SER A 39 -16.41 -7.97 1.69
C SER A 39 -15.20 -8.50 2.44
N VAL A 40 -15.27 -8.46 3.76
CA VAL A 40 -14.25 -8.96 4.69
C VAL A 40 -14.63 -10.36 5.12
N TYR A 41 -13.68 -11.29 5.00
CA TYR A 41 -13.83 -12.68 5.39
C TYR A 41 -12.94 -13.02 6.56
N ILE A 42 -13.37 -14.03 7.32
CA ILE A 42 -12.67 -14.59 8.48
C ILE A 42 -12.46 -16.09 8.28
N GLN A 43 -11.32 -16.59 8.72
CA GLN A 43 -10.98 -18.02 8.68
C GLN A 43 -10.21 -18.39 9.95
N GLY A 44 -10.70 -19.39 10.69
CA GLY A 44 -9.97 -19.91 11.85
C GLY A 44 -8.60 -20.47 11.45
N ILE A 45 -7.56 -20.06 12.19
CA ILE A 45 -6.22 -20.62 12.10
C ILE A 45 -6.12 -21.62 13.24
N GLY A 46 -6.22 -22.91 12.92
CA GLY A 46 -6.25 -23.95 13.96
C GLY A 46 -5.01 -23.90 14.86
N SER A 47 -5.23 -23.78 16.17
CA SER A 47 -4.17 -23.88 17.20
C SER A 47 -4.07 -25.29 17.81
N GLY A 48 -4.80 -26.28 17.31
CA GLY A 48 -4.75 -27.66 17.83
C GLY A 48 -5.21 -28.70 16.80
N SER A 49 -4.55 -29.87 16.86
CA SER A 49 -4.71 -31.23 16.26
C SER A 49 -5.73 -31.55 15.13
N SER A 50 -6.66 -30.66 14.77
CA SER A 50 -7.56 -30.84 13.64
C SER A 50 -6.88 -30.43 12.34
N SER A 51 -6.61 -31.42 11.48
CA SER A 51 -5.97 -31.24 10.17
C SER A 51 -6.84 -30.49 9.14
N ARG A 52 -8.00 -29.96 9.52
CA ARG A 52 -8.99 -29.36 8.62
C ARG A 52 -9.14 -27.86 8.90
N VAL A 53 -8.52 -27.04 8.07
CA VAL A 53 -8.74 -25.58 8.09
C VAL A 53 -10.19 -25.30 7.65
N PRO A 54 -11.00 -24.55 8.44
CA PRO A 54 -12.37 -24.20 8.06
C PRO A 54 -12.39 -23.33 6.80
N ALA A 55 -13.47 -23.37 6.03
CA ALA A 55 -13.62 -22.48 4.87
C ALA A 55 -13.75 -21.02 5.33
N PRO A 56 -13.27 -20.03 4.55
CA PRO A 56 -13.49 -18.62 4.87
C PRO A 56 -14.99 -18.27 4.92
N ALA A 57 -15.42 -17.65 6.02
CA ALA A 57 -16.78 -17.18 6.24
C ALA A 57 -16.84 -15.65 6.07
N LEU A 58 -17.98 -15.12 5.62
CA LEU A 58 -18.18 -13.67 5.52
C LEU A 58 -18.28 -13.09 6.94
N LEU A 59 -17.48 -12.07 7.24
CA LEU A 59 -17.44 -11.43 8.55
C LEU A 59 -18.12 -10.06 8.52
N ALA A 60 -17.85 -9.26 7.50
CA ALA A 60 -18.43 -7.93 7.38
C ALA A 60 -18.47 -7.43 5.94
N GLU A 61 -19.40 -6.52 5.64
CA GLU A 61 -19.40 -5.72 4.42
C GLU A 61 -19.21 -4.26 4.78
N ILE A 62 -18.14 -3.65 4.26
CA ILE A 62 -17.81 -2.24 4.48
C ILE A 62 -18.17 -1.47 3.21
N ARG A 63 -18.98 -0.42 3.35
CA ARG A 63 -19.28 0.51 2.27
C ARG A 63 -18.65 1.87 2.52
N TYR A 64 -18.08 2.45 1.48
CA TYR A 64 -17.48 3.77 1.54
C TYR A 64 -17.56 4.48 0.19
N ASP A 65 -17.57 5.82 0.22
CA ASP A 65 -17.37 6.63 -0.97
C ASP A 65 -15.87 6.76 -1.26
N VAL A 66 -15.47 6.53 -2.52
CA VAL A 66 -14.07 6.69 -2.96
C VAL A 66 -13.61 8.15 -2.86
N LEU A 67 -14.52 9.11 -3.07
CA LEU A 67 -14.23 10.54 -2.99
C LEU A 67 -14.17 11.04 -1.56
N ASP A 68 -14.94 10.44 -0.66
CA ASP A 68 -14.91 10.72 0.78
C ASP A 68 -14.82 9.43 1.62
N PRO A 69 -13.61 8.87 1.80
CA PRO A 69 -13.39 7.65 2.57
C PRO A 69 -13.78 7.76 4.05
N SER A 70 -14.02 8.96 4.57
CA SER A 70 -14.44 9.17 5.96
C SER A 70 -15.89 8.74 6.22
N THR A 71 -16.69 8.59 5.16
CA THR A 71 -18.08 8.10 5.20
C THR A 71 -18.21 6.58 5.35
N ALA A 72 -17.09 5.89 5.57
CA ALA A 72 -17.06 4.44 5.66
C ALA A 72 -17.96 3.91 6.79
N GLN A 73 -18.76 2.90 6.48
CA GLN A 73 -19.67 2.27 7.43
C GLN A 73 -19.75 0.76 7.21
N VAL A 74 -20.03 0.03 8.28
CA VAL A 74 -20.29 -1.41 8.24
C VAL A 74 -21.76 -1.63 7.95
N VAL A 75 -22.07 -2.28 6.83
CA VAL A 75 -23.44 -2.53 6.36
C VAL A 75 -23.95 -3.89 6.80
N ALA A 76 -23.07 -4.88 6.81
CA ALA A 76 -23.33 -6.21 7.32
C ALA A 76 -22.19 -6.61 8.26
N TYR A 77 -22.53 -7.27 9.36
CA TYR A 77 -21.56 -7.82 10.30
C TYR A 77 -22.13 -9.09 10.90
N GLU A 78 -21.36 -10.17 10.81
CA GLU A 78 -21.69 -11.47 11.37
C GLU A 78 -20.52 -11.88 12.28
N PRO A 79 -20.68 -11.77 13.61
CA PRO A 79 -19.61 -12.15 14.52
C PRO A 79 -19.25 -13.63 14.33
N PRO A 80 -17.97 -14.02 14.44
CA PRO A 80 -17.63 -15.42 14.50
C PRO A 80 -18.37 -16.03 15.68
N GLU A 81 -19.08 -17.14 15.46
CA GLU A 81 -19.67 -17.91 16.53
C GLU A 81 -18.54 -18.22 17.53
N ASP A 82 -18.72 -17.82 18.79
CA ASP A 82 -17.89 -18.29 19.90
C ASP A 82 -17.80 -19.80 19.69
N GLY A 83 -16.59 -20.33 19.48
CA GLY A 83 -16.46 -21.70 19.06
C GLY A 83 -17.20 -22.59 20.05
N ASP A 84 -18.36 -23.12 19.64
CA ASP A 84 -18.93 -24.36 20.11
C ASP A 84 -17.97 -25.47 19.64
N VAL A 85 -16.72 -25.41 20.08
CA VAL A 85 -15.82 -26.55 20.14
C VAL A 85 -16.41 -27.41 21.23
N ALA A 86 -17.35 -28.25 20.78
CA ALA A 86 -17.87 -29.45 21.41
C ALA A 86 -17.53 -29.60 22.89
N ASP A 87 -18.55 -29.42 23.72
CA ASP A 87 -18.73 -30.17 24.95
C ASP A 87 -18.54 -31.68 24.66
N ASP A 88 -17.31 -32.18 24.64
CA ASP A 88 -17.02 -33.61 24.70
C ASP A 88 -15.68 -33.81 25.43
N ASP A 89 -15.80 -34.20 26.71
CA ASP A 89 -14.79 -34.83 27.56
C ASP A 89 -13.49 -34.08 27.89
N ALA A 90 -13.52 -33.30 28.99
CA ALA A 90 -12.80 -33.63 30.24
C ALA A 90 -12.67 -32.36 31.12
N GLY A 91 -13.25 -32.45 32.32
CA GLY A 91 -13.39 -31.31 33.22
C GLY A 91 -12.08 -30.58 33.57
N SER A 92 -12.13 -29.26 33.47
CA SER A 92 -11.39 -28.37 34.35
C SER A 92 -12.06 -26.99 34.40
N ILE A 93 -12.64 -26.70 35.56
CA ILE A 93 -12.70 -25.41 36.26
C ILE A 93 -13.33 -24.24 35.49
N GLU A 94 -14.54 -23.91 35.94
CA GLU A 94 -15.26 -22.63 35.79
C GLU A 94 -14.41 -21.45 35.29
N SER A 95 -14.45 -21.15 33.99
CA SER A 95 -13.99 -19.87 33.45
C SER A 95 -15.20 -18.98 33.13
N GLN A 96 -15.52 -18.16 34.13
CA GLN A 96 -16.54 -17.13 34.05
C GLN A 96 -16.09 -16.04 33.06
N GLY A 97 -16.53 -16.13 31.79
CA GLY A 97 -16.43 -15.05 30.80
C GLY A 97 -15.26 -15.10 29.81
N GLU A 98 -14.84 -16.27 29.34
CA GLU A 98 -13.76 -16.35 28.34
C GLU A 98 -14.29 -16.28 26.89
N ALA A 99 -13.92 -15.19 26.23
CA ALA A 99 -13.95 -15.10 24.78
C ALA A 99 -13.03 -16.17 24.18
N ALA A 100 -13.49 -16.87 23.14
CA ALA A 100 -12.69 -17.90 22.48
C ALA A 100 -11.27 -17.39 22.14
N ASP A 101 -10.23 -18.02 22.70
CA ASP A 101 -8.80 -17.78 22.41
C ASP A 101 -8.38 -18.32 21.03
N GLY A 102 -9.28 -18.21 20.05
CA GLY A 102 -9.05 -18.60 18.67
C GLY A 102 -8.28 -17.51 17.93
N LEU A 103 -7.31 -17.89 17.11
CA LEU A 103 -6.69 -16.99 16.15
C LEU A 103 -7.42 -17.10 14.82
N TYR A 104 -7.76 -15.96 14.25
CA TYR A 104 -8.48 -15.86 12.99
C TYR A 104 -7.67 -15.07 11.97
N ARG A 105 -7.57 -15.60 10.75
CA ARG A 105 -7.10 -14.88 9.58
C ARG A 105 -8.25 -14.02 9.08
N ILE A 106 -7.99 -12.75 8.85
CA ILE A 106 -8.95 -11.79 8.33
C ILE A 106 -8.38 -11.16 7.07
N GLY A 107 -9.21 -11.02 6.04
CA GLY A 107 -8.77 -10.54 4.75
C GLY A 107 -9.94 -10.28 3.81
N LEU A 108 -9.65 -9.71 2.64
CA LEU A 108 -10.58 -9.79 1.52
C LEU A 108 -10.38 -11.15 0.85
N TYR A 109 -11.46 -11.84 0.52
CA TYR A 109 -11.42 -13.15 -0.11
C TYR A 109 -12.36 -13.15 -1.31
N ASP A 110 -11.90 -13.70 -2.43
CA ASP A 110 -12.74 -13.92 -3.60
C ASP A 110 -13.19 -15.38 -3.63
N PRO A 111 -14.50 -15.66 -3.41
CA PRO A 111 -15.05 -17.02 -3.47
C PRO A 111 -14.90 -17.69 -4.84
N GLN A 112 -14.80 -16.91 -5.93
CA GLN A 112 -14.68 -17.44 -7.29
C GLN A 112 -13.28 -18.00 -7.55
N SER A 113 -12.24 -17.20 -7.29
CA SER A 113 -10.84 -17.63 -7.41
C SER A 113 -10.36 -18.47 -6.22
N LYS A 114 -11.14 -18.52 -5.13
CA LYS A 114 -10.81 -19.15 -3.86
C LYS A 114 -9.49 -18.63 -3.26
N ALA A 115 -9.17 -17.37 -3.52
CA ALA A 115 -7.92 -16.75 -3.12
C ALA A 115 -8.16 -15.53 -2.22
N TRP A 116 -7.22 -15.29 -1.32
CA TRP A 116 -7.16 -14.06 -0.54
C TRP A 116 -6.66 -12.91 -1.42
N LEU A 117 -7.33 -11.76 -1.33
CA LEU A 117 -7.00 -10.55 -2.04
C LEU A 117 -6.21 -9.61 -1.12
N GLY A 118 -5.08 -9.11 -1.63
CA GLY A 118 -4.20 -8.22 -0.88
C GLY A 118 -3.59 -8.87 0.36
N GLY A 119 -3.29 -8.05 1.36
CA GLY A 119 -2.75 -8.46 2.64
C GLY A 119 -3.83 -8.94 3.61
N THR A 120 -3.57 -10.07 4.25
CA THR A 120 -4.38 -10.60 5.35
C THR A 120 -3.77 -10.21 6.70
N SER A 121 -4.61 -10.00 7.71
CA SER A 121 -4.21 -9.82 9.10
C SER A 121 -4.62 -11.02 9.95
N VAL A 122 -4.11 -11.09 11.18
CA VAL A 122 -4.52 -12.08 12.19
C VAL A 122 -5.10 -11.34 13.38
N ALA A 123 -6.24 -11.80 13.88
CA ALA A 123 -6.89 -11.25 15.05
C ALA A 123 -7.30 -12.37 16.02
N ALA A 124 -7.25 -12.08 17.32
CA ALA A 124 -7.77 -12.97 18.34
C ALA A 124 -9.30 -12.90 18.40
N GLY A 125 -9.95 -14.00 18.78
CA GLY A 125 -11.40 -14.08 19.01
C GLY A 125 -11.89 -13.10 20.07
N SER A 126 -11.05 -12.76 21.04
CA SER A 126 -11.34 -11.73 22.06
C SER A 126 -11.67 -10.35 21.50
N ASN A 127 -11.24 -10.02 20.26
CA ASN A 127 -11.63 -8.78 19.60
C ASN A 127 -13.12 -8.71 19.22
N PHE A 128 -13.80 -9.86 19.17
CA PHE A 128 -15.22 -10.01 18.82
C PHE A 128 -16.09 -10.36 20.03
N ALA A 129 -15.48 -10.44 21.21
CA ALA A 129 -16.16 -10.82 22.43
C ALA A 129 -17.23 -9.82 22.87
N LYS A 130 -18.18 -10.30 23.67
CA LYS A 130 -19.14 -9.44 24.36
C LYS A 130 -18.40 -8.40 25.21
N GLY A 131 -18.77 -7.13 25.07
CA GLY A 131 -18.06 -6.02 25.71
C GLY A 131 -16.93 -5.41 24.86
N TYR A 132 -16.74 -5.87 23.62
CA TYR A 132 -15.90 -5.21 22.62
C TYR A 132 -16.71 -4.84 21.37
N SER A 133 -16.39 -3.69 20.76
CA SER A 133 -16.88 -3.30 19.43
C SER A 133 -15.74 -3.47 18.42
N PRO A 134 -15.90 -4.30 17.38
CA PRO A 134 -14.87 -4.46 16.37
C PRO A 134 -14.80 -3.23 15.47
N GLN A 135 -13.60 -2.67 15.35
CA GLN A 135 -13.27 -1.62 14.40
C GLN A 135 -12.48 -2.21 13.24
N PHE A 136 -13.07 -2.18 12.05
CA PHE A 136 -12.46 -2.60 10.80
C PHE A 136 -11.66 -1.46 10.19
N ILE A 137 -10.40 -1.72 9.86
CA ILE A 137 -9.51 -0.77 9.20
C ILE A 137 -9.18 -1.35 7.82
N LEU A 138 -9.78 -0.76 6.79
CA LEU A 138 -9.57 -1.13 5.39
C LEU A 138 -8.53 -0.19 4.77
N THR A 139 -7.45 -0.75 4.23
CA THR A 139 -6.42 0.03 3.54
C THR A 139 -6.57 -0.13 2.04
N VAL A 140 -6.64 1.00 1.32
CA VAL A 140 -6.84 1.05 -0.14
C VAL A 140 -5.75 1.87 -0.81
N ALA A 141 -5.31 1.49 -2.01
CA ALA A 141 -4.33 2.22 -2.81
C ALA A 141 -4.92 2.48 -4.20
N GLY A 142 -5.49 3.67 -4.39
CA GLY A 142 -6.23 3.99 -5.61
C GLY A 142 -7.44 3.05 -5.76
N PRO A 143 -7.58 2.33 -6.89
CA PRO A 143 -8.69 1.40 -7.08
C PRO A 143 -8.49 0.03 -6.39
N SER A 144 -7.32 -0.23 -5.81
CA SER A 144 -6.96 -1.57 -5.34
C SER A 144 -7.06 -1.71 -3.82
N TYR A 145 -7.47 -2.89 -3.35
CA TYR A 145 -7.47 -3.21 -1.92
C TYR A 145 -6.08 -3.68 -1.48
N VAL A 146 -5.50 -3.00 -0.49
CA VAL A 146 -4.18 -3.36 0.05
C VAL A 146 -4.31 -4.40 1.14
N GLY A 147 -5.32 -4.29 2.01
CA GLY A 147 -5.56 -5.25 3.07
C GLY A 147 -6.53 -4.72 4.11
N VAL A 148 -6.86 -5.56 5.08
CA VAL A 148 -7.81 -5.25 6.15
C VAL A 148 -7.26 -5.72 7.49
N SER A 149 -7.52 -4.94 8.54
CA SER A 149 -7.22 -5.29 9.93
C SER A 149 -8.41 -5.00 10.84
N VAL A 150 -8.48 -5.69 11.97
CA VAL A 150 -9.57 -5.54 12.94
C VAL A 150 -8.99 -5.31 14.33
N ARG A 151 -9.63 -4.43 15.09
CA ARG A 151 -9.30 -4.16 16.50
C ARG A 151 -10.57 -4.24 17.33
N GLY A 152 -10.54 -4.95 18.45
CA GLY A 152 -11.63 -4.88 19.44
C GLY A 152 -11.45 -3.66 20.34
N LEU A 153 -12.40 -2.73 20.31
CA LEU A 153 -12.45 -1.60 21.24
C LEU A 153 -13.30 -1.99 22.45
N ALA A 154 -12.71 -1.96 23.65
CA ALA A 154 -13.45 -2.26 24.87
C ALA A 154 -14.58 -1.24 25.08
N ILE A 155 -15.78 -1.75 25.30
CA ILE A 155 -16.99 -0.97 25.55
C ILE A 155 -17.14 -0.79 27.06
N ASP A 156 -17.25 0.46 27.48
CA ASP A 156 -17.66 0.79 28.85
C ASP A 156 -19.20 0.74 28.95
N ALA A 157 -19.70 -0.06 29.90
CA ALA A 157 -21.13 -0.27 30.15
C ALA A 157 -21.88 1.02 30.56
N GLY A 158 -21.17 2.11 30.86
CA GLY A 158 -21.74 3.43 31.16
C GLY A 158 -21.93 4.36 29.95
N ALA A 159 -21.33 4.06 28.79
CA ALA A 159 -21.48 4.87 27.58
C ALA A 159 -22.77 4.48 26.82
N THR A 160 -23.40 5.44 26.14
CA THR A 160 -24.73 5.25 25.53
C THR A 160 -24.63 4.96 24.03
N ARG A 161 -25.29 3.87 23.61
CA ARG A 161 -25.98 3.61 22.34
C ARG A 161 -25.20 3.42 21.01
N ASP A 162 -23.94 3.78 20.89
CA ASP A 162 -23.20 3.63 19.61
C ASP A 162 -22.16 2.50 19.61
N PHE A 163 -22.56 1.32 20.10
CA PHE A 163 -21.67 0.14 20.25
C PHE A 163 -21.63 -0.80 19.04
N GLY A 164 -22.05 -0.31 17.87
CA GLY A 164 -21.99 -1.09 16.63
C GLY A 164 -20.55 -1.29 16.12
N PRO A 165 -20.35 -2.24 15.19
CA PRO A 165 -19.09 -2.39 14.48
C PRO A 165 -18.76 -1.10 13.71
N GLN A 166 -17.51 -0.66 13.77
CA GLN A 166 -17.06 0.57 13.12
C GLN A 166 -16.17 0.27 11.93
N ALA A 167 -16.17 1.15 10.92
CA ALA A 167 -15.27 1.06 9.77
C ALA A 167 -14.42 2.32 9.65
N LEU A 168 -13.14 2.15 9.32
CA LEU A 168 -12.21 3.21 8.97
C LEU A 168 -11.51 2.83 7.67
N VAL A 169 -11.59 3.69 6.66
CA VAL A 169 -10.87 3.50 5.40
C VAL A 169 -9.64 4.39 5.37
N VAL A 170 -8.48 3.78 5.17
CA VAL A 170 -7.19 4.47 5.07
C VAL A 170 -6.72 4.40 3.62
N VAL A 171 -6.61 5.56 2.98
CA VAL A 171 -6.07 5.66 1.63
C VAL A 171 -4.54 5.75 1.69
N ALA A 172 -3.87 4.76 1.12
CA ALA A 172 -2.41 4.74 0.98
C ALA A 172 -1.97 5.86 0.03
N GLY A 173 -1.37 6.90 0.60
CA GLY A 173 -0.79 8.01 -0.14
C GLY A 173 0.60 7.67 -0.69
N LYS A 174 1.08 8.52 -1.62
CA LYS A 174 2.49 8.50 -2.01
C LYS A 174 3.35 8.91 -0.80
N GLY A 175 4.34 8.10 -0.48
CA GLY A 175 5.32 8.44 0.56
C GLY A 175 6.13 9.68 0.19
N ALA A 176 6.73 10.30 1.21
CA ALA A 176 7.65 11.42 1.00
C ALA A 176 8.80 10.97 0.07
N THR A 177 9.00 11.69 -1.02
CA THR A 177 10.14 11.42 -1.91
C THR A 177 11.40 11.92 -1.24
N PRO A 178 12.43 11.08 -1.06
CA PRO A 178 13.68 11.51 -0.43
C PRO A 178 14.33 12.60 -1.30
N VAL A 179 14.78 13.67 -0.66
CA VAL A 179 15.54 14.72 -1.35
C VAL A 179 16.95 14.20 -1.60
N LEU A 180 17.19 13.68 -2.80
CA LEU A 180 18.54 13.28 -3.22
C LEU A 180 19.35 14.54 -3.52
N ASN A 181 20.52 14.66 -2.90
CA ASN A 181 21.49 15.68 -3.30
C ASN A 181 21.84 15.50 -4.78
N ARG A 182 21.98 16.61 -5.51
CA ARG A 182 22.38 16.56 -6.93
C ARG A 182 23.67 15.74 -7.08
N PRO A 183 23.77 14.86 -8.09
CA PRO A 183 25.00 14.12 -8.36
C PRO A 183 26.18 15.08 -8.48
N VAL A 184 27.25 14.79 -7.73
CA VAL A 184 28.50 15.55 -7.85
C VAL A 184 29.13 15.16 -9.17
N VAL A 185 28.97 15.99 -10.19
CA VAL A 185 29.67 15.82 -11.45
C VAL A 185 31.14 16.18 -11.22
N LEU A 186 32.00 15.17 -11.31
CA LEU A 186 33.45 15.34 -11.22
C LEU A 186 34.01 15.56 -12.62
N ASN A 187 35.03 16.41 -12.71
CA ASN A 187 35.84 16.54 -13.92
C ASN A 187 36.72 15.26 -14.09
N PRO A 188 37.34 15.02 -15.26
CA PRO A 188 38.20 13.84 -15.51
C PRO A 188 39.34 13.63 -14.50
N GLU A 189 39.70 14.68 -13.77
CA GLU A 189 40.73 14.71 -12.73
C GLU A 189 40.20 14.40 -11.31
N GLY A 190 38.93 14.00 -11.19
CA GLY A 190 38.31 13.57 -9.92
C GLY A 190 38.01 14.69 -8.92
N LYS A 191 38.15 15.96 -9.32
CA LYS A 191 37.78 17.13 -8.52
C LYS A 191 36.36 17.58 -8.83
N LYS A 192 35.66 18.12 -7.81
CA LYS A 192 34.36 18.78 -7.98
C LYS A 192 34.51 19.84 -9.05
N ALA A 193 33.67 19.81 -10.09
CA ALA A 193 33.61 20.88 -11.06
C ALA A 193 33.42 22.20 -10.30
N ALA A 194 34.43 23.08 -10.33
CA ALA A 194 34.29 24.41 -9.78
C ALA A 194 33.09 25.05 -10.49
N PRO A 195 32.19 25.74 -9.77
CA PRO A 195 31.12 26.48 -10.43
C PRO A 195 31.78 27.32 -11.51
N GLU A 196 31.36 27.14 -12.77
CA GLU A 196 31.89 27.95 -13.87
C GLU A 196 31.71 29.40 -13.44
N GLU A 197 32.84 30.07 -13.16
CA GLU A 197 32.82 31.47 -12.78
C GLU A 197 32.24 32.22 -13.99
N GLU A 198 30.95 32.53 -13.92
CA GLU A 198 30.29 33.37 -14.90
C GLU A 198 31.02 34.72 -14.86
N LYS A 199 31.96 34.90 -15.80
CA LYS A 199 32.72 36.15 -15.95
C LYS A 199 31.71 37.29 -15.95
N THR A 200 31.87 38.19 -14.98
CA THR A 200 30.91 39.27 -14.73
C THR A 200 30.57 40.01 -16.02
N PHE A 201 29.33 40.48 -16.18
CA PHE A 201 28.88 41.17 -17.39
C PHE A 201 29.86 42.27 -17.84
N LEU A 202 30.45 43.02 -16.91
CA LEU A 202 31.47 44.02 -17.20
C LEU A 202 32.76 43.43 -17.81
N GLN A 203 33.21 42.26 -17.35
CA GLN A 203 34.35 41.56 -17.95
C GLN A 203 34.04 41.06 -19.37
N LYS A 204 32.79 40.65 -19.63
CA LYS A 204 32.35 40.17 -20.95
C LYS A 204 32.16 41.30 -21.96
N TYR A 205 31.69 42.46 -21.50
CA TYR A 205 31.27 43.57 -22.36
C TYR A 205 32.14 44.83 -22.24
N TRP A 206 33.28 44.78 -21.54
CA TRP A 206 34.24 45.89 -21.44
C TRP A 206 34.60 46.50 -22.81
N TRP A 207 34.90 45.66 -23.79
CA TRP A 207 35.24 46.11 -25.14
C TRP A 207 34.07 46.81 -25.85
N ALA A 208 32.84 46.37 -25.59
CA ALA A 208 31.64 46.98 -26.16
C ALA A 208 31.34 48.34 -25.51
N ILE A 209 31.60 48.47 -24.21
CA ILE A 209 31.53 49.76 -23.49
C ILE A 209 32.59 50.72 -24.04
N ALA A 210 33.83 50.24 -24.24
CA ALA A 210 34.89 51.05 -24.83
C ALA A 210 34.54 51.50 -26.27
N LEU A 211 33.98 50.60 -27.09
CA LEU A 211 33.53 50.91 -28.45
C LEU A 211 32.39 51.95 -28.45
N ALA A 212 31.41 51.80 -27.55
CA ALA A 212 30.30 52.74 -27.42
C ALA A 212 30.79 54.14 -27.01
N LEU A 213 31.76 54.22 -26.09
CA LEU A 213 32.35 55.49 -25.68
C LEU A 213 33.08 56.18 -26.84
N VAL A 214 33.85 55.43 -27.62
CA VAL A 214 34.54 55.96 -28.81
C VAL A 214 33.54 56.43 -29.86
N MET A 215 32.45 55.68 -30.09
CA MET A 215 31.38 56.14 -30.98
C MET A 215 30.76 57.44 -30.48
N VAL A 216 30.37 57.54 -29.21
CA VAL A 216 29.76 58.78 -28.66
C VAL A 216 30.69 59.98 -28.79
N VAL A 217 32.00 59.82 -28.56
CA VAL A 217 32.98 60.92 -28.70
C VAL A 217 33.22 61.28 -30.16
N THR A 218 33.20 60.31 -31.08
CA THR A 218 33.45 60.55 -32.51
C THR A 218 32.22 61.04 -33.27
N THR A 219 31.00 60.72 -32.83
CA THR A 219 29.75 61.21 -33.42
C THR A 219 29.10 62.37 -32.66
N GLY A 220 29.56 62.67 -31.44
CA GLY A 220 29.04 63.75 -30.60
C GLY A 220 29.68 65.13 -30.81
N GLY A 221 30.66 65.26 -31.71
CA GLY A 221 31.30 66.53 -32.07
C GLY A 221 30.58 67.29 -33.19
N GLY A 222 29.26 67.44 -33.10
CA GLY A 222 28.46 68.26 -34.02
C GLY A 222 28.27 69.67 -33.45
N GLU A 223 29.13 70.59 -33.86
CA GLU A 223 29.12 72.02 -33.53
C GLU A 223 27.85 72.71 -34.08
N GLU A 224 27.28 73.56 -33.21
CA GLU A 224 26.68 74.87 -33.45
C GLU A 224 26.26 75.23 -34.90
N LYS A 225 24.93 75.35 -35.11
CA LYS A 225 24.30 76.45 -35.83
C LYS A 225 22.80 76.53 -35.57
#